data_AF-A0A9X4MJ70-F1
#
_entry.id   AF-A0A9X4MJ70-F1
#
_cell.length_a   1.000
_cell.length_b   1.000
_cell.length_c   1.000
_cell.angle_alpha   90.00
_cell.angle_beta   90.00
_cell.angle_gamma   90.00
#
_symmetry.space_group_name_H-M   'P 1'
#
loop_
_entity.id
_entity.type
_entity.pdbx_description
1 polymer ?
#
loop_
_entity_poly.entity_id
_entity_poly.type
_entity_poly.pdbx_seq_one_letter_code
_entity_poly.pdbx_strand_id
1 'polypeptide(L)'
;MDKYIYDESNGLWYELQGDYYIPCLTLPVEKEHKPISLWGHRHKRYLQEHKRAVYTTLLTSGKLNCYLADIDEQAIEMMFRLIEQMADKEGVTEQLKAGNSMLWVGRMNEI
;
A
#
# COMPACT_ATOMS: atom_id res chain seq x y z
N MET A 1 -3.89 43.41 -7.39
CA MET A 1 -3.46 42.45 -6.35
C MET A 1 -2.61 41.41 -7.04
N ASP A 2 -1.52 41.01 -6.40
CA ASP A 2 -0.66 39.96 -6.95
C ASP A 2 -1.37 38.61 -6.84
N LYS A 3 -1.19 37.76 -7.86
CA LYS A 3 -1.81 36.44 -7.86
C LYS A 3 -1.23 35.54 -6.75
N TYR A 4 0.04 35.75 -6.40
CA TYR A 4 0.73 35.01 -5.36
C TYR A 4 1.47 35.96 -4.43
N ILE A 5 1.42 35.67 -3.13
CA ILE A 5 2.19 36.37 -2.09
C ILE A 5 2.95 35.36 -1.23
N TYR A 6 4.11 35.76 -0.73
CA TYR A 6 4.90 34.97 0.23
C TYR A 6 4.91 35.67 1.58
N ASP A 7 4.61 34.94 2.64
CA ASP A 7 4.63 35.44 4.01
C ASP A 7 5.89 34.95 4.73
N GLU A 8 6.83 35.85 4.98
CA GLU A 8 8.09 35.54 5.67
C GLU A 8 7.89 35.10 7.12
N SER A 9 6.76 35.44 7.76
CA SER A 9 6.50 35.12 9.17
C SER A 9 6.18 33.64 9.41
N ASN A 10 5.54 32.98 8.44
CA ASN A 10 5.18 31.56 8.49
C ASN A 10 5.83 30.71 7.38
N GLY A 11 6.51 31.35 6.43
CA GLY A 11 7.21 30.69 5.33
C GLY A 11 6.30 30.09 4.25
N LEU A 12 5.05 30.54 4.15
CA LEU A 12 4.07 29.99 3.21
C LEU A 12 3.84 30.91 2.01
N TRP A 13 3.61 30.28 0.86
CA TRP A 13 3.02 30.93 -0.30
C TRP A 13 1.51 30.96 -0.17
N TYR A 14 0.88 31.98 -0.73
CA TYR A 14 -0.57 32.10 -0.83
C TYR A 14 -0.98 32.42 -2.27
N GLU A 15 -2.08 31.86 -2.73
CA GLU A 15 -2.72 32.16 -4.00
C GLU A 15 -4.00 32.97 -3.77
N LEU A 16 -4.23 34.00 -4.58
CA LEU A 16 -5.49 34.73 -4.59
C LEU A 16 -6.60 33.91 -5.27
N GLN A 17 -7.59 33.47 -4.49
CA GLN A 17 -8.80 32.80 -4.96
C GLN A 17 -10.04 33.61 -4.55
N GLY A 18 -10.67 34.26 -5.52
CA GLY A 18 -11.74 35.23 -5.27
C GLY A 18 -11.20 36.44 -4.51
N ASP A 19 -11.79 36.74 -3.35
CA ASP A 19 -11.40 37.87 -2.50
C ASP A 19 -10.41 37.48 -1.37
N TYR A 20 -9.93 36.23 -1.36
CA TYR A 20 -9.12 35.67 -0.27
C TYR A 20 -7.79 35.10 -0.76
N TYR A 21 -6.75 35.26 0.07
CA TYR A 21 -5.49 34.56 -0.08
C TYR A 21 -5.53 33.21 0.63
N ILE A 22 -5.36 32.13 -0.12
CA ILE A 22 -5.38 30.76 0.40
C ILE A 22 -3.95 30.21 0.41
N PRO A 23 -3.47 29.64 1.52
CA PRO A 23 -2.11 29.10 1.60
C PRO A 23 -1.93 27.93 0.63
N CYS A 24 -0.83 27.97 -0.12
CA CYS A 24 -0.37 26.92 -1.02
C CYS A 24 0.23 25.78 -0.18
N LEU A 25 -0.65 24.96 0.40
CA LEU A 25 -0.25 23.79 1.18
C LEU A 25 0.08 22.64 0.23
N THR A 26 1.33 22.21 0.23
CA THR A 26 1.70 20.89 -0.29
C THR A 26 1.78 19.93 0.88
N LEU A 27 1.15 18.77 0.74
CA LEU A 27 1.46 17.69 1.66
C LEU A 27 2.94 17.36 1.47
N PRO A 28 3.72 17.17 2.55
CA PRO A 28 5.05 16.59 2.40
C PRO A 28 4.89 15.34 1.54
N VAL A 29 5.85 15.09 0.66
CA VAL A 29 5.98 13.82 -0.06
C VAL A 29 6.35 12.76 0.97
N GLU A 30 5.50 12.54 1.98
CA GLU A 30 5.52 11.36 2.79
C GLU A 30 5.24 10.21 1.84
N LYS A 31 6.36 9.69 1.32
CA LYS A 31 6.56 8.34 0.83
C LYS A 31 5.29 7.76 0.24
N GLU A 32 5.06 8.10 -1.02
CA GLU A 32 4.23 7.39 -1.99
C GLU A 32 2.92 6.85 -1.40
N HIS A 33 1.79 7.32 -1.91
CA HIS A 33 0.55 6.55 -1.87
C HIS A 33 0.75 5.23 -2.63
N LYS A 34 1.51 4.28 -2.06
CA LYS A 34 1.64 2.93 -2.57
C LYS A 34 0.24 2.37 -2.55
N PRO A 35 -0.26 1.89 -3.69
CA PRO A 35 -1.59 1.29 -3.74
C PRO A 35 -1.59 0.11 -2.76
N ILE A 36 -2.47 0.18 -1.77
CA ILE A 36 -2.64 -0.90 -0.80
C ILE A 36 -3.48 -1.99 -1.47
N SER A 37 -2.97 -3.23 -1.55
CA SER A 37 -3.73 -4.33 -2.14
C SER A 37 -4.80 -4.86 -1.18
N LEU A 38 -5.40 -6.01 -1.51
CA LEU A 38 -6.44 -6.65 -0.72
C LEU A 38 -5.99 -6.94 0.72
N TRP A 39 -4.74 -7.35 0.93
CA TRP A 39 -4.26 -7.77 2.26
C TRP A 39 -4.13 -6.59 3.22
N GLY A 40 -3.56 -5.48 2.77
CA GLY A 40 -3.54 -4.26 3.57
C GLY A 40 -4.95 -3.71 3.86
N HIS A 41 -5.91 -3.82 2.93
CA HIS A 41 -7.31 -3.45 3.20
C HIS A 41 -7.97 -4.35 4.25
N ARG A 42 -7.74 -5.66 4.18
CA ARG A 42 -8.23 -6.62 5.18
C ARG A 42 -7.62 -6.35 6.55
N HIS A 43 -6.31 -6.06 6.60
CA HIS A 43 -5.63 -5.74 7.85
C HIS A 43 -6.11 -4.41 8.45
N LYS A 44 -6.36 -3.40 7.62
CA LYS A 44 -7.00 -2.15 8.05
C LYS A 44 -8.34 -2.41 8.73
N ARG A 45 -9.19 -3.24 8.13
CA ARG A 45 -10.49 -3.62 8.71
C ARG A 45 -10.31 -4.33 10.04
N TYR A 46 -9.37 -5.28 10.12
CA TYR A 46 -9.01 -5.94 11.38
C TYR A 46 -8.59 -4.95 12.46
N LEU A 47 -7.75 -3.95 12.12
CA LEU A 47 -7.34 -2.92 13.06
C LEU A 47 -8.53 -2.08 13.56
N GLN A 48 -9.47 -1.75 12.68
CA GLN A 48 -10.68 -1.00 13.04
C GLN A 48 -11.63 -1.80 13.94
N GLU A 49 -11.82 -3.09 13.67
CA GLU A 49 -12.76 -3.94 14.39
C GLU A 49 -12.17 -4.45 15.73
N HIS A 50 -10.87 -4.72 15.78
CA HIS A 50 -10.26 -5.46 16.89
C HIS A 50 -9.09 -4.73 17.59
N LYS A 51 -8.46 -3.72 16.96
CA LYS A 51 -7.27 -3.02 17.49
C LYS A 51 -7.40 -1.50 17.40
N ARG A 52 -8.56 -0.97 17.80
CA ARG A 52 -8.91 0.46 17.66
C ARG A 52 -7.85 1.44 18.16
N ALA A 53 -7.23 1.16 19.32
CA ALA A 53 -6.16 2.03 19.85
C ALA A 53 -4.94 2.12 18.92
N VAL A 54 -4.53 0.99 18.34
CA VAL A 54 -3.43 0.93 17.36
C VAL A 54 -3.82 1.66 16.08
N TYR A 55 -5.04 1.40 15.57
CA TYR A 55 -5.57 2.09 14.40
C TYR A 55 -5.54 3.61 14.58
N THR A 56 -6.10 4.11 15.68
CA THR A 56 -6.15 5.55 15.97
C THR A 56 -4.75 6.14 16.08
N THR A 57 -3.83 5.44 16.75
CA THR A 57 -2.44 5.91 16.89
C THR A 57 -1.74 6.04 15.54
N LEU A 58 -1.86 5.03 14.67
CA LEU A 58 -1.27 5.05 13.33
C LEU A 58 -1.90 6.13 12.44
N LEU A 59 -3.20 6.34 12.58
CA LEU A 59 -3.94 7.35 11.83
C LEU A 59 -3.50 8.76 12.23
N THR A 60 -3.49 9.08 13.53
CA THR A 60 -3.10 10.40 14.02
C THR A 60 -1.63 10.69 13.84
N SER A 61 -0.77 9.66 13.81
CA SER A 61 0.65 9.84 13.53
C SER A 61 0.99 9.94 12.04
N GLY A 62 0.00 9.84 11.13
CA GLY A 62 0.23 9.82 9.67
C GLY A 62 0.89 8.54 9.12
N LYS A 63 1.15 7.53 9.95
CA LYS A 63 1.95 6.34 9.58
C LYS A 63 1.12 5.16 9.06
N LEU A 64 -0.21 5.30 9.06
CA LEU A 64 -1.11 4.20 8.70
C LEU A 64 -0.84 3.63 7.31
N ASN A 65 -0.65 4.49 6.30
CA ASN A 65 -0.46 4.02 4.92
C ASN A 65 0.84 3.23 4.75
N CYS A 66 1.97 3.73 5.26
CA CYS A 66 3.24 3.00 5.19
C CYS A 66 3.13 1.65 5.93
N TYR A 67 2.55 1.65 7.13
CA TYR A 67 2.34 0.41 7.89
C TYR A 67 1.51 -0.62 7.12
N LEU A 68 0.43 -0.20 6.46
CA LEU A 68 -0.40 -1.10 5.67
C LEU A 68 0.32 -1.60 4.42
N ALA A 69 1.14 -0.76 3.77
CA ALA A 69 1.94 -1.16 2.62
C ALA A 69 3.00 -2.22 3.00
N ASP A 70 3.67 -2.05 4.15
CA ASP A 70 4.66 -3.02 4.64
C ASP A 70 4.02 -4.39 4.96
N ILE A 71 2.81 -4.40 5.53
CA ILE A 71 2.06 -5.64 5.78
C ILE A 71 1.61 -6.30 4.47
N ASP A 72 1.23 -5.49 3.49
CA ASP A 72 0.81 -5.98 2.18
C ASP A 72 1.97 -6.67 1.44
N GLU A 73 3.16 -6.06 1.47
CA GLU A 73 4.39 -6.62 0.92
C GLU A 73 4.75 -7.95 1.61
N GLN A 74 4.75 -7.98 2.94
CA GLN A 74 5.01 -9.21 3.71
C GLN A 74 4.01 -10.34 3.39
N ALA A 75 2.73 -10.00 3.23
CA ALA A 75 1.69 -10.98 2.90
C ALA A 75 1.92 -11.57 1.50
N ILE A 76 2.29 -10.73 0.53
CA ILE A 76 2.58 -11.15 -0.85
C ILE A 76 3.83 -12.03 -0.89
N GLU A 77 4.92 -11.63 -0.22
CA GLU A 77 6.15 -12.43 -0.12
C GLU A 77 5.88 -13.81 0.50
N MET A 78 5.11 -13.84 1.59
CA MET A 78 4.73 -15.10 2.24
C MET A 78 3.87 -15.97 1.32
N MET A 79 2.94 -15.37 0.56
CA MET A 79 2.12 -16.09 -0.41
C MET A 79 2.98 -16.76 -1.48
N PHE A 80 3.92 -16.03 -2.09
CA PHE A 80 4.83 -16.60 -3.09
C PHE A 80 5.65 -17.75 -2.53
N ARG A 81 6.22 -17.57 -1.34
CA ARG A 81 6.99 -18.63 -0.67
C ARG A 81 6.16 -19.89 -0.42
N LEU A 82 4.90 -19.74 0.00
CA LEU A 82 4.01 -20.88 0.24
C LEU A 82 3.66 -21.59 -1.06
N ILE A 83 3.37 -20.84 -2.13
CA ILE A 83 3.08 -21.40 -3.45
C ILE A 83 4.28 -22.20 -3.96
N GLU A 84 5.51 -21.67 -3.85
CA GLU A 84 6.72 -22.40 -4.23
C GLU A 84 6.89 -23.71 -3.44
N GLN A 85 6.72 -23.65 -2.12
CA GLN A 85 6.83 -24.83 -1.26
C GLN A 85 5.76 -25.89 -1.57
N MET A 86 4.54 -25.47 -1.90
CA MET A 86 3.46 -26.37 -2.30
C MET A 86 3.75 -26.99 -3.67
N ALA A 87 4.20 -26.19 -4.64
CA ALA A 87 4.57 -26.65 -5.97
C ALA A 87 5.68 -27.71 -5.92
N ASP A 88 6.72 -27.49 -5.11
CA ASP A 88 7.80 -28.45 -4.89
C ASP A 88 7.29 -29.76 -4.29
N LYS A 89 6.42 -29.67 -3.27
CA LYS A 89 5.85 -30.84 -2.60
C LYS A 89 4.94 -31.66 -3.50
N GLU A 90 4.22 -31.01 -4.42
CA GLU A 90 3.29 -31.65 -5.36
C GLU A 90 3.95 -32.03 -6.70
N GLY A 91 5.24 -31.74 -6.86
CA GLY A 91 6.01 -32.04 -8.06
C GLY A 91 5.63 -31.18 -9.28
N VAL A 92 5.05 -30.00 -9.05
CA VAL A 92 4.69 -29.02 -10.09
C VAL A 92 5.96 -28.27 -10.53
N THR A 93 6.77 -28.94 -11.34
CA THR A 93 8.10 -28.45 -11.74
C THR A 93 8.12 -27.86 -13.15
N GLU A 94 9.17 -27.10 -13.49
CA GLU A 94 9.40 -26.64 -14.86
C GLU A 94 9.63 -27.79 -15.87
N GLN A 95 10.06 -28.97 -15.41
CA GLN A 95 10.12 -30.17 -16.25
C GLN A 95 8.71 -30.66 -16.63
N LEU A 96 7.77 -30.65 -15.68
CA LEU A 96 6.37 -30.95 -15.95
C LEU A 96 5.78 -29.93 -16.94
N LYS A 97 6.13 -28.65 -16.82
CA LYS A 97 5.70 -27.59 -17.73
C LYS A 97 6.21 -27.79 -19.16
N ALA A 98 7.49 -28.19 -19.31
CA ALA A 98 8.08 -28.47 -20.61
C ALA A 98 7.48 -29.71 -21.29
N GLY A 99 7.16 -30.75 -20.52
CA GLY A 99 6.56 -31.98 -21.03
C GLY A 99 5.04 -31.92 -21.23
N ASN A 100 4.33 -31.18 -20.38
CA ASN A 100 2.88 -31.02 -20.41
C ASN A 100 2.42 -29.72 -19.72
N SER A 101 2.51 -28.61 -20.46
CA SER A 101 2.16 -27.28 -19.98
C SER A 101 0.72 -27.15 -19.46
N MET A 102 -0.26 -27.83 -20.09
CA MET A 102 -1.65 -27.78 -19.63
C MET A 102 -1.85 -28.46 -18.27
N LEU A 103 -1.20 -29.61 -18.05
CA LEU A 103 -1.23 -30.29 -16.76
C LEU A 103 -0.52 -29.47 -15.68
N TRP A 104 0.59 -28.82 -16.03
CA TRP A 104 1.29 -27.90 -15.13
C TRP A 104 0.39 -26.74 -14.71
N VAL A 105 -0.28 -26.06 -15.65
CA VAL A 105 -1.24 -24.98 -15.33
C VAL A 105 -2.39 -25.49 -14.47
N GLY A 106 -2.92 -26.67 -14.78
CA GLY A 106 -3.98 -27.30 -13.98
C GLY A 106 -3.56 -27.49 -12.51
N ARG A 107 -2.40 -28.10 -12.28
CA ARG A 107 -1.89 -28.31 -10.92
C ARG A 107 -1.48 -27.03 -10.22
N MET A 108 -0.90 -26.08 -10.93
CA MET A 108 -0.54 -24.78 -10.37
C MET A 108 -1.78 -23.98 -9.92
N ASN A 109 -2.92 -24.16 -10.58
CA ASN A 109 -4.19 -23.55 -10.17
C ASN A 109 -4.89 -24.29 -9.02
N GLU A 110 -4.50 -25.53 -8.73
CA GLU A 110 -4.99 -26.32 -7.59
C GLU A 110 -4.23 -26.00 -6.30
N ILE A 111 -3.11 -25.26 -6.39
CA ILE A 111 -2.32 -24.68 -5.29
C ILE A 111 -2.89 -23.32 -4.90
#